data_AF-A0A943JU05-F1
#
_entry.id   AF-A0A943JU05-F1
#
_cell.length_a   1.000
_cell.length_b   1.000
_cell.length_c   1.000
_cell.angle_alpha   90.00
_cell.angle_beta   90.00
_cell.angle_gamma   90.00
#
_symmetry.space_group_name_H-M   'P 1'
#
loop_
_entity.id
_entity.type
_entity.pdbx_description
1 polymer ?
#
loop_
_entity_poly.entity_id
_entity_poly.type
_entity_poly.pdbx_seq_one_letter_code
_entity_poly.pdbx_strand_id
1 'polypeptide(L)'
;MKLIDFENFPLFVELRKNMGIKADEKIVLSIKTNIETIWNEIEKGAEIDKELLKVHNDETLGLKGSEERIIVYIKEQYFSPKEKDKEYKFHIAWCTTLESMYEGKRYNRYVAVQKEEPEFLVDLINKETKEITKNVTKRMSVCKNCLKALNYKGYAQASTTKKKEIYENFSLKEFLDTYKNSSIFVDPLIIQKD
;
A
#
# COMPACT_ATOMS: atom_id res chain seq x y z
N MET A 1 -6.61 -20.55 -21.15
CA MET A 1 -5.40 -21.30 -20.77
C MET A 1 -5.75 -22.12 -19.55
N LYS A 2 -5.53 -23.44 -19.55
CA LYS A 2 -5.72 -24.25 -18.34
C LYS A 2 -4.53 -24.00 -17.41
N LEU A 3 -4.82 -23.78 -16.14
CA LEU A 3 -3.78 -23.65 -15.11
C LEU A 3 -3.01 -24.97 -15.00
N ILE A 4 -1.70 -24.86 -14.73
CA ILE A 4 -0.86 -26.02 -14.48
C ILE A 4 -1.24 -26.58 -13.11
N ASP A 5 -1.50 -27.88 -13.06
CA ASP A 5 -1.67 -28.62 -11.83
C ASP A 5 -0.28 -28.97 -11.26
N PHE A 6 0.16 -28.18 -10.28
CA PHE A 6 1.48 -28.36 -9.64
C PHE A 6 1.55 -29.58 -8.72
N GLU A 7 0.40 -30.15 -8.29
CA GLU A 7 0.42 -31.38 -7.50
C GLU A 7 0.85 -32.57 -8.36
N ASN A 8 0.42 -32.57 -9.63
CA ASN A 8 0.69 -33.65 -10.58
C ASN A 8 1.75 -33.30 -11.63
N PHE A 9 2.41 -32.14 -11.52
CA PHE A 9 3.45 -31.73 -12.47
C PHE A 9 4.70 -32.60 -12.33
N PRO A 10 5.15 -33.33 -13.39
CA PRO A 10 6.18 -34.37 -13.27
C PRO A 10 7.50 -33.89 -12.64
N LEU A 11 7.98 -32.71 -13.05
CA LEU A 11 9.23 -32.13 -12.50
C LEU A 11 9.11 -31.81 -11.00
N PHE A 12 7.91 -31.41 -10.55
CA PHE A 12 7.68 -31.07 -9.14
C PHE A 12 7.61 -32.33 -8.27
N VAL A 13 6.99 -33.39 -8.79
CA VAL A 13 6.94 -34.71 -8.13
C VAL A 13 8.35 -35.27 -7.93
N GLU A 14 9.20 -35.20 -8.96
CA GLU A 14 10.59 -35.67 -8.89
C GLU A 14 11.42 -34.86 -7.89
N LEU A 15 11.28 -33.52 -7.90
CA LEU A 15 11.94 -32.65 -6.93
C LEU A 15 11.55 -33.00 -5.48
N ARG A 16 10.24 -33.17 -5.20
CA ARG A 16 9.75 -33.55 -3.86
C ARG A 16 10.36 -34.85 -3.37
N LYS A 17 10.45 -35.85 -4.25
CA LYS A 17 11.08 -37.14 -3.95
C LYS A 17 12.55 -36.97 -3.60
N ASN A 18 13.30 -36.17 -4.37
CA ASN A 18 14.71 -35.89 -4.11
C ASN A 18 14.93 -35.13 -2.80
N MET A 19 13.95 -34.33 -2.37
CA MET A 19 13.97 -33.61 -1.09
C MET A 19 13.48 -34.46 0.10
N GLY A 20 13.07 -35.71 -0.11
CA GLY A 20 12.57 -36.59 0.97
C GLY A 20 11.19 -36.21 1.51
N ILE A 21 10.44 -35.38 0.78
CA ILE A 21 9.06 -34.97 1.13
C ILE A 21 8.11 -36.10 0.79
N LYS A 22 7.19 -36.45 1.71
CA LYS A 22 6.24 -37.55 1.46
C LYS A 22 5.20 -37.16 0.40
N ALA A 23 4.70 -38.13 -0.34
CA ALA A 23 3.76 -37.89 -1.45
C ALA A 23 2.40 -37.37 -0.97
N ASP A 24 1.96 -37.80 0.20
CA ASP A 24 0.72 -37.40 0.88
C ASP A 24 0.88 -36.11 1.72
N GLU A 25 2.10 -35.60 1.84
CA GLU A 25 2.37 -34.35 2.54
C GLU A 25 1.77 -33.19 1.75
N LYS A 26 0.74 -32.56 2.30
CA LYS A 26 0.15 -31.36 1.70
C LYS A 26 1.19 -30.25 1.73
N ILE A 27 1.61 -29.79 0.57
CA ILE A 27 2.36 -28.54 0.45
C ILE A 27 1.37 -27.42 0.74
N VAL A 28 1.25 -27.06 2.01
CA VAL A 28 0.70 -25.76 2.34
C VAL A 28 1.76 -24.78 1.88
N LEU A 29 1.52 -24.14 0.72
CA LEU A 29 2.14 -22.85 0.41
C LEU A 29 1.66 -21.91 1.50
N SER A 30 2.36 -21.96 2.62
CA SER A 30 2.38 -20.92 3.59
C SER A 30 2.99 -19.75 2.85
N ILE A 31 2.13 -18.95 2.21
CA ILE A 31 2.36 -17.52 2.13
C ILE A 31 2.27 -16.96 3.58
N LYS A 32 2.95 -17.56 4.55
CA LYS A 32 3.87 -16.78 5.37
C LYS A 32 4.96 -16.32 4.41
N THR A 33 4.62 -15.40 3.51
CA THR A 33 5.45 -14.21 3.40
C THR A 33 5.73 -13.85 4.84
N ASN A 34 6.97 -13.99 5.29
CA ASN A 34 7.30 -13.70 6.67
C ASN A 34 6.85 -12.24 6.86
N ILE A 35 5.69 -12.05 7.52
CA ILE A 35 4.98 -10.77 7.53
C ILE A 35 5.93 -9.74 8.14
N GLU A 36 6.74 -10.16 9.12
CA GLU A 36 7.87 -9.42 9.67
C GLU A 36 8.90 -9.00 8.62
N THR A 37 9.26 -9.85 7.67
CA THR A 37 10.18 -9.49 6.57
C THR A 37 9.54 -8.47 5.63
N ILE A 38 8.25 -8.62 5.30
CA ILE A 38 7.53 -7.59 4.51
C ILE A 38 7.48 -6.28 5.29
N TRP A 39 7.17 -6.30 6.58
CA TRP A 39 7.15 -5.10 7.43
C TRP A 39 8.51 -4.42 7.48
N ASN A 40 9.59 -5.17 7.72
CA ASN A 40 10.95 -4.63 7.71
C ASN A 40 11.31 -3.95 6.38
N GLU A 41 10.78 -4.43 5.25
CA GLU A 41 10.99 -3.80 3.94
C GLU A 41 10.07 -2.59 3.73
N ILE A 42 8.84 -2.62 4.25
CA ILE A 42 7.89 -1.50 4.22
C ILE A 42 8.38 -0.33 5.07
N GLU A 43 8.99 -0.58 6.22
CA GLU A 43 9.65 0.45 7.03
C GLU A 43 10.75 1.16 6.23
N LYS A 44 11.41 0.46 5.30
CA LYS A 44 12.45 1.01 4.41
C LYS A 44 11.90 1.59 3.11
N GLY A 45 10.59 1.46 2.85
CA GLY A 45 9.95 1.85 1.60
C GLY A 45 10.11 0.83 0.47
N ALA A 46 9.47 -0.32 0.65
CA ALA A 46 9.37 -1.39 -0.34
C ALA A 46 8.45 -1.05 -1.51
N GLU A 47 8.87 -1.40 -2.72
CA GLU A 47 7.97 -1.54 -3.85
C GLU A 47 6.95 -2.63 -3.52
N ILE A 48 5.66 -2.29 -3.54
CA ILE A 48 4.60 -3.24 -3.21
C ILE A 48 3.85 -3.61 -4.47
N ASP A 49 3.83 -4.91 -4.75
CA ASP A 49 2.85 -5.46 -5.68
C ASP A 49 1.44 -5.27 -5.10
N LYS A 50 0.50 -4.77 -5.92
CA LYS A 50 -0.91 -4.67 -5.53
C LYS A 50 -1.45 -6.01 -5.01
N GLU A 51 -0.94 -7.14 -5.48
CA GLU A 51 -1.36 -8.45 -4.98
C GLU A 51 -1.15 -8.63 -3.47
N LEU A 52 -0.29 -7.83 -2.83
CA LEU A 52 -0.07 -7.82 -1.39
C LEU A 52 -0.91 -6.76 -0.66
N LEU A 53 -1.60 -5.88 -1.38
CA LEU A 53 -2.47 -4.85 -0.81
C LEU A 53 -3.85 -5.41 -0.49
N LYS A 54 -4.36 -4.99 0.66
CA LYS A 54 -5.73 -5.18 1.14
C LYS A 54 -6.39 -3.80 1.22
N VAL A 55 -7.64 -3.71 0.77
CA VAL A 55 -8.49 -2.57 1.09
C VAL A 55 -9.40 -3.02 2.22
N HIS A 56 -9.36 -2.31 3.35
CA HIS A 56 -10.22 -2.61 4.49
C HIS A 56 -11.67 -2.18 4.20
N ASN A 57 -12.61 -2.65 5.03
CA ASN A 57 -14.03 -2.31 4.91
C ASN A 57 -14.31 -0.80 5.04
N ASP A 58 -13.39 -0.06 5.66
CA ASP A 58 -13.41 1.40 5.81
C ASP A 58 -12.69 2.13 4.64
N GLU A 59 -12.41 1.43 3.54
CA GLU A 59 -11.70 1.89 2.33
C GLU A 59 -10.21 2.25 2.53
N THR A 60 -9.67 2.12 3.74
CA THR A 60 -8.25 2.37 3.99
C THR A 60 -7.36 1.27 3.42
N LEU A 61 -6.09 1.60 3.16
CA LEU A 61 -5.11 0.65 2.63
C LEU A 61 -4.43 -0.12 3.76
N GLY A 62 -4.25 -1.42 3.56
CA GLY A 62 -3.51 -2.32 4.43
C GLY A 62 -2.76 -3.38 3.64
N LEU A 63 -2.11 -4.30 4.34
CA LEU A 63 -1.47 -5.47 3.76
C LEU A 63 -2.33 -6.72 3.93
N LYS A 64 -2.29 -7.61 2.95
CA LYS A 64 -2.90 -8.94 3.11
C LYS A 64 -2.24 -9.68 4.27
N GLY A 65 -3.07 -10.26 5.14
CA GLY A 65 -2.60 -10.97 6.33
C GLY A 65 -2.26 -10.07 7.53
N SER A 66 -2.48 -8.75 7.43
CA SER A 66 -2.37 -7.84 8.58
C SER A 66 -3.61 -6.94 8.70
N GLU A 67 -3.85 -6.46 9.93
CA GLU A 67 -4.82 -5.40 10.21
C GLU A 67 -4.20 -4.00 10.21
N GLU A 68 -2.89 -3.92 10.00
CA GLU A 68 -2.20 -2.64 10.00
C GLU A 68 -2.47 -1.83 8.72
N ARG A 69 -2.60 -0.52 8.91
CA ARG A 69 -2.76 0.44 7.83
C ARG A 69 -1.41 0.81 7.25
N ILE A 70 -1.40 1.00 5.93
CA ILE A 70 -0.22 1.44 5.18
C ILE A 70 -0.53 2.69 4.37
N ILE A 71 0.55 3.35 3.96
CA ILE A 71 0.53 4.55 3.13
C ILE A 71 1.25 4.19 1.83
N VAL A 72 0.68 4.54 0.68
CA VAL A 72 1.35 4.36 -0.62
C VAL A 72 1.70 5.70 -1.24
N TYR A 73 2.86 5.78 -1.86
CA TYR A 73 3.34 6.98 -2.54
C TYR A 73 4.23 6.61 -3.73
N ILE A 74 4.47 7.55 -4.65
CA ILE A 74 5.39 7.34 -5.76
C ILE A 74 6.80 7.75 -5.30
N LYS A 75 7.77 6.83 -5.34
CA LYS A 75 9.16 7.12 -4.96
C LYS A 75 9.88 7.97 -5.99
N GLU A 76 9.67 7.70 -7.27
CA GLU A 76 10.23 8.46 -8.38
C GLU A 76 9.37 9.67 -8.76
N GLN A 77 9.81 10.84 -8.32
CA GLN A 77 9.07 12.09 -8.45
C GLN A 77 9.69 13.01 -9.49
N TYR A 78 8.92 13.38 -10.51
CA TYR A 78 9.36 14.35 -11.50
C TYR A 78 9.27 15.77 -10.96
N PHE A 79 10.26 16.61 -11.21
CA PHE A 79 10.21 18.05 -10.93
C PHE A 79 10.70 18.88 -12.11
N SER A 80 10.30 20.14 -12.18
CA SER A 80 10.94 21.14 -13.05
C SER A 80 11.52 22.25 -12.17
N PRO A 81 12.71 22.78 -12.48
CA PRO A 81 13.26 23.95 -11.78
C PRO A 81 12.34 25.18 -11.78
N LYS A 82 11.40 25.26 -12.73
CA LYS A 82 10.40 26.33 -12.84
C LYS A 82 9.21 26.14 -11.86
N GLU A 83 9.01 24.93 -11.35
CA GLU A 83 7.93 24.56 -10.42
C GLU A 83 8.46 24.59 -8.98
N LYS A 84 8.67 25.79 -8.42
CA LYS A 84 9.25 25.94 -7.07
C LYS A 84 8.44 25.27 -5.96
N ASP A 85 7.12 25.26 -6.08
CA ASP A 85 6.20 24.81 -5.03
C ASP A 85 5.45 23.52 -5.40
N LYS A 86 6.10 22.64 -6.17
CA LYS A 86 5.48 21.36 -6.52
C LYS A 86 5.24 20.52 -5.27
N GLU A 87 3.97 20.22 -5.04
CA GLU A 87 3.51 19.40 -3.94
C GLU A 87 3.38 17.94 -4.37
N TYR A 88 4.00 17.02 -3.63
CA TYR A 88 3.87 15.59 -3.85
C TYR A 88 2.84 14.96 -2.92
N LYS A 89 2.23 13.85 -3.36
CA LYS A 89 1.10 13.23 -2.67
C LYS A 89 1.38 11.81 -2.23
N PHE A 90 0.86 11.46 -1.05
CA PHE A 90 0.70 10.09 -0.61
C PHE A 90 -0.79 9.71 -0.50
N HIS A 91 -1.07 8.42 -0.45
CA HIS A 91 -2.40 7.85 -0.43
C HIS A 91 -2.57 6.91 0.77
N ILE A 92 -3.75 6.98 1.38
CA ILE A 92 -4.12 6.26 2.61
C ILE A 92 -5.39 5.40 2.44
N ALA A 93 -6.02 5.51 1.26
CA ALA A 93 -7.27 4.85 0.93
C ALA A 93 -7.31 4.50 -0.56
N TRP A 94 -8.13 3.52 -0.93
CA TRP A 94 -8.40 3.21 -2.34
C TRP A 94 -9.26 4.31 -2.97
N CYS A 95 -8.62 5.35 -3.49
CA CYS A 95 -9.29 6.50 -4.08
C CYS A 95 -9.28 6.47 -5.60
N THR A 96 -10.10 7.32 -6.21
CA THR A 96 -10.21 7.46 -7.68
C THR A 96 -8.88 7.67 -8.41
N THR A 97 -7.89 8.29 -7.76
CA THR A 97 -6.53 8.42 -8.34
C THR A 97 -5.80 7.09 -8.39
N LEU A 98 -5.86 6.28 -7.32
CA LEU A 98 -5.24 4.95 -7.32
C LEU A 98 -5.95 4.01 -8.27
N GLU A 99 -7.28 4.08 -8.32
CA GLU A 99 -8.10 3.33 -9.27
C GLU A 99 -7.70 3.65 -10.73
N SER A 100 -7.65 4.92 -11.11
CA SER A 100 -7.22 5.34 -12.44
C SER A 100 -5.77 4.92 -12.76
N MET A 101 -4.85 5.02 -11.80
CA MET A 101 -3.47 4.57 -11.97
C MET A 101 -3.36 3.05 -12.13
N TYR A 102 -4.25 2.30 -11.49
CA TYR A 102 -4.35 0.86 -11.62
C TYR A 102 -4.91 0.44 -12.99
N GLU A 103 -6.06 0.99 -13.38
CA GLU A 103 -6.67 0.73 -14.69
C GLU A 103 -5.72 1.08 -15.85
N GLY A 104 -4.96 2.17 -15.69
CA GLY A 104 -3.93 2.58 -16.63
C GLY A 104 -2.65 1.74 -16.60
N LYS A 105 -2.56 0.69 -15.77
CA LYS A 105 -1.37 -0.16 -15.58
C LYS A 105 -0.10 0.59 -15.16
N ARG A 106 -0.25 1.66 -14.35
CA ARG A 106 0.86 2.51 -13.85
C ARG A 106 1.08 2.38 -12.34
N TYR A 107 0.46 1.35 -11.74
CA TYR A 107 0.47 1.13 -10.30
C TYR A 107 1.83 0.65 -9.76
N ASN A 108 2.64 -0.01 -10.60
CA ASN A 108 3.99 -0.49 -10.27
C ASN A 108 4.97 0.60 -9.79
N ARG A 109 4.59 1.87 -9.88
CA ARG A 109 5.39 3.02 -9.44
C ARG A 109 5.20 3.35 -7.95
N TYR A 110 4.23 2.71 -7.31
CA TYR A 110 3.89 2.97 -5.92
C TYR A 110 4.70 2.09 -4.98
N VAL A 111 5.19 2.73 -3.92
CA VAL A 111 5.91 2.16 -2.80
C VAL A 111 5.00 2.28 -1.59
N ALA A 112 4.95 1.26 -0.73
CA ALA A 112 4.23 1.37 0.54
C ALA A 112 5.18 1.49 1.71
N VAL A 113 4.72 2.25 2.69
CA VAL A 113 5.39 2.54 3.94
C VAL A 113 4.37 2.59 5.06
N GLN A 114 4.84 2.38 6.29
CA GLN A 114 4.10 2.75 7.49
C GLN A 114 4.96 3.76 8.24
N LYS A 115 4.41 4.96 8.45
CA LYS A 115 5.09 6.04 9.16
C LYS A 115 4.11 7.08 9.64
N GLU A 116 4.44 7.72 10.76
CA GLU A 116 3.58 8.70 11.43
C GLU A 116 3.84 10.14 10.97
N GLU A 117 5.00 10.38 10.34
CA GLU A 117 5.44 11.70 9.88
C GLU A 117 5.32 11.86 8.35
N PRO A 118 5.16 13.08 7.82
CA PRO A 118 4.95 13.33 6.38
C PRO A 118 6.22 13.47 5.52
N GLU A 119 7.43 13.19 6.04
CA GLU A 119 8.70 13.32 5.32
C GLU A 119 9.15 11.99 4.65
N PHE A 120 9.08 11.91 3.33
CA PHE A 120 9.38 10.67 2.58
C PHE A 120 10.71 10.78 1.83
N LEU A 121 11.39 9.65 1.67
CA LEU A 121 12.55 9.54 0.78
C LEU A 121 12.06 9.36 -0.66
N VAL A 122 12.44 10.27 -1.55
CA VAL A 122 12.08 10.23 -2.97
C VAL A 122 13.31 10.39 -3.85
N ASP A 123 13.22 9.87 -5.07
CA ASP A 123 14.17 10.13 -6.13
C ASP A 123 13.61 11.23 -7.02
N LEU A 124 14.30 12.37 -7.10
CA LEU A 124 13.88 13.52 -7.89
C LEU A 124 14.43 13.43 -9.31
N ILE A 125 13.53 13.38 -10.28
CA ILE A 125 13.86 13.30 -11.71
C ILE A 125 13.60 14.66 -12.34
N ASN A 126 14.65 15.32 -12.83
CA ASN A 126 14.51 16.57 -13.57
C ASN A 126 13.79 16.30 -14.89
N LYS A 127 12.64 16.95 -15.12
CA LYS A 127 11.84 16.79 -16.34
C LYS A 127 12.62 17.17 -17.61
N GLU A 128 13.50 18.17 -17.51
CA GLU A 128 14.27 18.74 -18.63
C GLU A 128 15.56 17.95 -18.88
N THR A 129 16.40 17.77 -17.85
CA THR A 129 17.73 17.12 -18.01
C THR A 129 17.71 15.60 -17.84
N LYS A 130 16.62 15.04 -17.28
CA LYS A 130 16.52 13.63 -16.84
C LYS A 130 17.51 13.21 -15.76
N GLU A 131 18.24 14.16 -15.17
CA GLU A 131 19.10 13.89 -14.03
C GLU A 131 18.28 13.41 -12.83
N ILE A 132 18.84 12.46 -12.09
CA ILE A 132 18.21 11.83 -10.93
C ILE A 132 19.02 12.20 -9.69
N THR A 133 18.36 12.84 -8.73
CA THR A 133 18.90 13.02 -7.37
C THR A 133 18.19 12.04 -6.45
N LYS A 134 18.93 11.04 -5.93
CA LYS A 134 18.36 9.96 -5.14
C LYS A 134 18.22 10.31 -3.66
N ASN A 135 17.30 9.63 -2.97
CA ASN A 135 17.14 9.66 -1.51
C ASN A 135 16.98 11.07 -0.93
N VAL A 136 16.23 11.94 -1.61
CA VAL A 136 15.93 13.29 -1.14
C VAL A 136 14.74 13.22 -0.21
N THR A 137 14.88 13.74 1.02
CA THR A 137 13.76 13.88 1.94
C THR A 137 12.81 14.98 1.46
N LYS A 138 11.54 14.65 1.25
CA LYS A 138 10.48 15.59 0.89
C LYS A 138 9.27 15.41 1.78
N ARG A 139 8.77 16.55 2.29
CA ARG A 139 7.45 16.59 2.88
C ARG A 139 6.40 16.40 1.79
N MET A 140 5.52 15.42 1.98
CA MET A 140 4.42 15.13 1.07
C MET A 140 3.10 15.39 1.79
N SER A 141 2.05 15.64 1.03
CA SER A 141 0.72 15.88 1.57
C SER A 141 -0.23 14.75 1.20
N VAL A 142 -1.27 14.57 2.00
CA VAL A 142 -2.29 13.57 1.70
C VAL A 142 -2.96 13.86 0.34
N CYS A 143 -3.42 12.82 -0.35
CA CYS A 143 -4.24 12.95 -1.53
C CYS A 143 -5.66 13.42 -1.16
N LYS A 144 -6.14 14.52 -1.76
CA LYS A 144 -7.50 15.03 -1.53
C LYS A 144 -8.59 14.03 -1.89
N ASN A 145 -8.35 13.16 -2.87
CA ASN A 145 -9.29 12.10 -3.24
C ASN A 145 -9.36 11.00 -2.18
N CYS A 146 -8.27 10.73 -1.45
CA CYS A 146 -8.33 9.83 -0.29
C CYS A 146 -9.17 10.45 0.83
N LEU A 147 -8.99 11.74 1.14
CA LEU A 147 -9.82 12.41 2.15
C LEU A 147 -11.30 12.39 1.77
N LYS A 148 -11.61 12.56 0.49
CA LYS A 148 -12.97 12.48 -0.04
C LYS A 148 -13.56 11.06 0.07
N ALA A 149 -12.80 10.04 -0.31
CA ALA A 149 -13.22 8.63 -0.25
C ALA A 149 -13.59 8.23 1.19
N LEU A 150 -12.66 8.47 2.12
CA LEU A 150 -12.87 8.20 3.55
C LEU A 150 -13.88 9.14 4.23
N ASN A 151 -14.35 10.17 3.53
CA ASN A 151 -15.06 11.31 4.12
C ASN A 151 -14.38 11.81 5.41
N TYR A 152 -13.05 11.86 5.43
CA TYR A 152 -12.25 12.09 6.65
C TYR A 152 -12.65 13.41 7.32
N LYS A 153 -13.11 13.37 8.57
CA LYS A 153 -13.64 14.55 9.29
C LYS A 153 -14.74 15.30 8.51
N GLY A 154 -15.55 14.58 7.75
CA GLY A 154 -16.62 15.17 6.92
C GLY A 154 -16.11 15.82 5.62
N TYR A 155 -14.89 15.50 5.17
CA TYR A 155 -14.25 16.16 4.03
C TYR A 155 -15.12 16.20 2.77
N ALA A 156 -15.89 15.15 2.47
CA ALA A 156 -16.66 15.10 1.22
C ALA A 156 -17.73 16.21 1.16
N GLN A 157 -18.43 16.42 2.29
CA GLN A 157 -19.56 17.33 2.42
C GLN A 157 -19.17 18.73 2.95
N ALA A 158 -17.94 18.89 3.42
CA ALA A 158 -17.43 20.15 3.94
C ALA A 158 -17.41 21.28 2.89
N SER A 159 -17.56 22.52 3.38
CA SER A 159 -17.36 23.74 2.59
C SER A 159 -15.91 23.86 2.08
N THR A 160 -15.66 24.69 1.09
CA THR A 160 -14.31 24.89 0.53
C THR A 160 -13.29 25.29 1.60
N THR A 161 -13.66 26.23 2.48
CA THR A 161 -12.81 26.68 3.58
C THR A 161 -12.51 25.53 4.55
N LYS A 162 -13.53 24.75 4.92
CA LYS A 162 -13.33 23.61 5.84
C LYS A 162 -12.54 22.48 5.21
N LYS A 163 -12.73 22.21 3.91
CA LYS A 163 -11.88 21.28 3.13
C LYS A 163 -10.42 21.72 3.14
N LYS A 164 -10.15 23.02 2.96
CA LYS A 164 -8.78 23.54 3.02
C LYS A 164 -8.17 23.34 4.42
N GLU A 165 -8.92 23.66 5.47
CA GLU A 165 -8.49 23.46 6.86
C GLU A 165 -8.19 21.99 7.19
N ILE A 166 -9.08 21.05 6.82
CA ILE A 166 -8.85 19.61 7.03
C ILE A 166 -7.62 19.14 6.25
N TYR A 167 -7.42 19.67 5.04
CA TYR A 167 -6.30 19.32 4.18
C TYR A 167 -4.95 19.76 4.77
N GLU A 168 -4.86 21.03 5.16
CA GLU A 168 -3.62 21.63 5.66
C GLU A 168 -3.23 21.10 7.04
N ASN A 169 -4.21 20.71 7.86
CA ASN A 169 -4.01 20.17 9.19
C ASN A 169 -4.04 18.63 9.24
N PHE A 170 -3.94 17.95 8.10
CA PHE A 170 -3.90 16.49 8.08
C PHE A 170 -2.65 15.96 8.80
N SER A 171 -2.84 14.99 9.69
CA SER A 171 -1.77 14.30 10.43
C SER A 171 -1.81 12.80 10.13
N LEU A 172 -0.66 12.25 9.70
CA LEU A 172 -0.51 10.82 9.49
C LEU A 172 -0.65 10.04 10.80
N LYS A 173 -0.08 10.56 11.89
CA LYS A 173 -0.25 9.99 13.22
C LYS A 173 -1.72 9.93 13.64
N GLU A 174 -2.45 11.04 13.53
CA GLU A 174 -3.87 11.07 13.89
C GLU A 174 -4.69 10.08 13.06
N PHE A 175 -4.41 10.01 11.76
CA PHE A 175 -5.01 9.01 10.88
C PHE A 175 -4.72 7.60 11.38
N LEU A 176 -3.45 7.24 11.60
CA LEU A 176 -3.07 5.90 12.05
C LEU A 176 -3.69 5.58 13.41
N ASP A 177 -3.72 6.51 14.36
CA ASP A 177 -4.33 6.30 15.68
C ASP A 177 -5.85 6.08 15.59
N THR A 178 -6.53 6.79 14.68
CA THR A 178 -7.98 6.64 14.45
C THR A 178 -8.29 5.24 13.92
N TYR A 179 -7.49 4.73 12.98
CA TYR A 179 -7.77 3.48 12.27
C TYR A 179 -7.04 2.25 12.85
N LYS A 180 -6.05 2.41 13.75
CA LYS A 180 -5.52 1.32 14.59
C LYS A 180 -6.58 0.87 15.61
N ASN A 181 -7.30 1.83 16.18
CA ASN A 181 -8.33 1.59 17.21
C ASN A 181 -9.67 1.06 16.66
N SER A 182 -9.92 1.15 15.36
CA SER A 182 -11.11 0.56 14.72
C SER A 182 -11.06 -0.97 14.64
N SER A 183 -9.99 -1.61 15.12
CA SER A 183 -9.81 -3.07 15.19
C SER A 183 -10.75 -3.80 16.17
N ILE A 184 -11.69 -3.09 16.82
CA ILE A 184 -12.79 -3.72 17.58
C ILE A 184 -14.02 -3.92 16.66
N PHE A 185 -13.82 -4.58 15.54
CA PHE A 185 -14.87 -5.33 14.86
C PHE A 185 -14.27 -6.67 14.48
N VAL A 186 -14.21 -7.56 15.46
CA VAL A 186 -14.07 -9.00 15.23
C VAL A 186 -15.22 -9.42 14.33
N ASP A 187 -14.89 -9.85 13.11
CA ASP A 187 -15.83 -10.53 12.23
C ASP A 187 -16.38 -11.76 13.00
N PRO A 188 -17.68 -11.81 13.35
CA PRO A 188 -18.28 -13.01 13.87
C PRO A 188 -18.55 -13.94 12.68
N LEU A 189 -18.15 -15.22 12.82
CA LEU A 189 -18.33 -16.37 11.90
C LEU A 189 -17.07 -16.60 11.05
N ILE A 190 -16.36 -17.73 11.19
CA ILE A 190 -16.87 -19.09 11.03
C ILE A 190 -16.21 -20.03 12.08
N ILE A 191 -16.97 -20.41 13.11
CA ILE A 191 -16.79 -21.72 13.76
C ILE A 191 -17.77 -22.65 13.05
N GLN A 192 -17.29 -23.37 12.03
CA GLN A 192 -17.97 -24.59 11.62
C GLN A 192 -17.50 -25.68 12.59
N LYS A 193 -18.36 -25.94 13.58
CA LYS A 193 -18.46 -27.25 14.20
C LYS A 193 -18.89 -28.22 13.09
N ASP A 194 -18.11 -29.26 12.90
CA ASP A 194 -18.57 -30.64 12.80
C ASP A 194 -17.54 -31.54 13.49
#